data_AF-A0AA51DHX2-F1
#
_entry.id   AF-A0AA51DHX2-F1
#
_cell.length_a   1.000
_cell.length_b   1.000
_cell.length_c   1.000
_cell.angle_alpha   90.00
_cell.angle_beta   90.00
_cell.angle_gamma   90.00
#
_symmetry.space_group_name_H-M   'P 1'
#
loop_
_entity.id
_entity.type
_entity.pdbx_description
1 polymer ?
#
loop_
_entity_poly.entity_id
_entity_poly.type
_entity_poly.pdbx_seq_one_letter_code
_entity_poly.pdbx_strand_id
1 'polypeptide(L)' 'MLKAVRKRKGIRQKDLALRLGISQSHLSKIENYAVYNIKVTVDIMEKLAEELNICPIAVFLYFINVQIFCRFDLKKTE' A
#
# COMPACT_ATOMS: atom_id res chain seq x y z
N MET A 1 -0.62 8.24 2.32
CA MET A 1 -1.61 7.87 1.30
C MET A 1 -2.65 6.89 1.83
N LEU A 2 -2.25 5.66 2.23
CA LEU A 2 -3.16 4.56 2.60
C LEU A 2 -4.20 4.93 3.68
N LYS A 3 -3.77 5.56 4.77
CA LYS A 3 -4.65 6.04 5.85
C LYS A 3 -5.78 6.95 5.38
N ALA A 4 -5.48 7.83 4.42
CA ALA A 4 -6.46 8.77 3.89
C ALA A 4 -7.51 8.03 3.03
N VAL A 5 -7.07 7.10 2.18
CA VAL A 5 -7.97 6.25 1.37
C VAL A 5 -8.87 5.43 2.29
N ARG A 6 -8.30 4.75 3.29
CA ARG A 6 -9.08 3.97 4.27
C ARG A 6 -10.16 4.81 4.95
N LYS A 7 -9.80 6.01 5.43
CA LYS A 7 -10.75 6.92 6.10
C LYS A 7 -11.87 7.39 5.17
N ARG A 8 -11.56 7.73 3.91
CA ARG A 8 -12.58 8.12 2.91
C ARG A 8 -13.58 6.99 2.64
N LYS A 9 -13.15 5.74 2.79
CA LYS A 9 -14.01 4.54 2.67
C LYS A 9 -14.77 4.17 3.95
N GLY A 10 -14.62 4.93 5.03
CA GLY A 10 -15.27 4.64 6.31
C GLY A 10 -14.76 3.37 7.01
N ILE A 11 -13.64 2.80 6.57
CA ILE A 11 -13.11 1.54 7.13
C ILE A 11 -12.33 1.85 8.40
N ARG A 12 -12.63 1.18 9.53
CA ARG A 12 -11.83 1.32 10.75
C ARG A 12 -10.50 0.60 10.58
N GLN A 13 -9.45 1.10 11.24
CA GLN A 13 -8.12 0.51 11.12
C GLN A 13 -8.10 -0.96 11.57
N LYS A 14 -8.77 -1.28 12.69
CA LYS A 14 -8.90 -2.66 13.17
C LYS A 14 -9.57 -3.60 12.14
N ASP A 15 -10.56 -3.11 11.40
CA ASP A 15 -11.32 -3.92 10.45
C ASP A 15 -10.46 -4.21 9.22
N LEU A 16 -9.71 -3.22 8.71
CA LEU A 16 -8.76 -3.45 7.63
C LEU A 16 -7.64 -4.41 8.08
N ALA A 17 -7.12 -4.27 9.30
CA ALA A 17 -6.07 -5.15 9.81
C ALA A 17 -6.53 -6.61 9.84
N LEU A 18 -7.77 -6.85 10.26
CA LEU A 18 -8.39 -8.18 10.25
C LEU A 18 -8.47 -8.76 8.84
N ARG A 19 -8.91 -7.97 7.84
CA ARG A 19 -8.99 -8.42 6.44
C ARG A 19 -7.63 -8.73 5.82
N LEU A 20 -6.61 -7.96 6.21
CA LEU A 20 -5.22 -8.19 5.80
C LEU A 20 -4.54 -9.35 6.55
N GLY A 21 -5.19 -9.92 7.59
CA GLY A 21 -4.60 -10.97 8.41
C GLY A 21 -3.41 -10.50 9.26
N ILE A 22 -3.37 -9.22 9.64
CA ILE A 22 -2.29 -8.63 10.44
C ILE A 22 -2.81 -7.97 11.72
N SER A 23 -1.92 -7.67 12.65
CA SER A 23 -2.29 -6.91 13.84
C SER A 23 -2.61 -5.45 13.48
N GLN A 24 -3.51 -4.83 14.26
CA GLN A 24 -3.80 -3.40 14.12
C GLN A 24 -2.55 -2.53 14.30
N SER A 25 -1.64 -2.92 15.21
CA SER A 25 -0.37 -2.22 15.43
C SER A 25 0.55 -2.32 14.20
N HIS A 26 0.57 -3.46 13.51
CA HIS A 26 1.31 -3.60 12.25
C HIS A 26 0.71 -2.71 11.16
N LEU A 27 -0.61 -2.72 11.00
CA LEU A 27 -1.28 -1.81 10.05
C LEU A 27 -1.00 -0.33 10.37
N SER A 28 -0.95 0.05 11.64
CA SER A 28 -0.59 1.41 12.04
C SER A 28 0.80 1.81 11.55
N LYS A 29 1.80 0.91 11.66
CA LYS A 29 3.14 1.15 11.13
C LYS A 29 3.14 1.27 9.60
N ILE A 30 2.37 0.42 8.90
CA ILE A 30 2.19 0.47 7.44
C ILE A 30 1.60 1.82 7.02
N GLU A 31 0.55 2.29 7.69
CA GLU A 31 -0.11 3.56 7.37
C GLU A 31 0.75 4.81 7.63
N ASN A 32 1.76 4.66 8.50
CA ASN A 32 2.74 5.69 8.84
C ASN A 32 4.15 5.28 8.39
N TYR A 33 4.26 4.61 7.24
CA TYR A 33 5.51 4.01 6.75
C TYR A 33 6.70 4.97 6.78
N ALA A 34 6.51 6.24 6.38
CA ALA A 34 7.57 7.27 6.39
C ALA A 34 8.24 7.48 7.76
N VAL A 35 7.56 7.12 8.86
CA VAL A 35 8.09 7.21 10.23
C VAL A 35 8.80 5.92 10.66
N TYR A 36 8.25 4.76 10.30
CA TYR A 36 8.69 3.47 10.84
C TYR A 36 9.60 2.66 9.91
N ASN A 37 9.61 2.95 8.61
CA ASN A 37 10.44 2.30 7.60
C ASN A 37 10.47 0.75 7.70
N ILE A 38 9.29 0.15 7.85
CA ILE A 38 9.13 -1.30 8.07
C ILE A 38 9.23 -2.09 6.76
N LYS A 39 9.68 -3.35 6.81
CA LYS A 39 9.60 -4.23 5.63
C LYS A 39 8.14 -4.62 5.36
N VAL A 40 7.66 -4.37 4.14
CA VAL A 40 6.32 -4.74 3.68
C VAL A 40 6.46 -5.74 2.53
N THR A 41 5.73 -6.85 2.60
CA THR A 41 5.74 -7.89 1.56
C THR A 41 4.85 -7.51 0.38
N VAL A 42 5.10 -8.09 -0.79
CA VAL A 42 4.26 -7.90 -1.98
C VAL A 42 2.82 -8.35 -1.72
N ASP A 43 2.63 -9.49 -1.04
CA ASP A 43 1.30 -10.00 -0.64
C ASP A 43 0.48 -8.97 0.16
N ILE A 44 1.11 -8.24 1.10
CA ILE A 44 0.43 -7.18 1.84
C ILE A 44 0.10 -6.00 0.92
N MET A 45 0.96 -5.66 -0.05
CA MET A 45 0.70 -4.59 -1.01
C MET A 45 -0.47 -4.92 -1.92
N GLU A 46 -0.56 -6.16 -2.41
CA GLU A 46 -1.66 -6.66 -3.24
C GLU A 46 -2.98 -6.62 -2.47
N LYS A 47 -3.01 -7.19 -1.26
CA LYS A 47 -4.21 -7.16 -0.40
C LYS A 47 -4.63 -5.74 -0.04
N LEU A 48 -3.68 -4.84 0.20
CA LEU A 48 -3.98 -3.41 0.42
C LEU A 48 -4.61 -2.78 -0.82
N ALA A 49 -4.10 -3.09 -2.01
CA ALA A 49 -4.63 -2.58 -3.26
C ALA A 49 -6.07 -3.06 -3.49
N GLU A 50 -6.34 -4.34 -3.25
CA GLU A 50 -7.67 -4.94 -3.34
C GLU A 50 -8.65 -4.34 -2.32
N GLU A 51 -8.33 -4.40 -1.02
CA GLU A 51 -9.20 -3.94 0.06
C GLU A 51 -9.51 -2.45 -0.01
N LEU A 52 -8.51 -1.65 -0.42
CA LEU A 52 -8.69 -0.21 -0.59
C LEU A 52 -9.18 0.15 -2.00
N ASN A 53 -9.32 -0.81 -2.92
CA ASN A 53 -9.65 -0.63 -4.34
C ASN A 53 -8.85 0.54 -4.95
N ILE A 54 -7.52 0.40 -4.92
CA ILE A 54 -6.56 1.36 -5.48
C ILE A 54 -5.54 0.62 -6.35
N CYS A 55 -4.91 1.33 -7.27
CA CYS A 55 -3.92 0.74 -8.17
C CYS A 55 -2.74 0.12 -7.37
N PRO A 56 -2.38 -1.16 -7.60
CA PRO A 56 -1.24 -1.80 -6.93
C PRO A 56 0.08 -1.06 -7.15
N ILE A 57 0.28 -0.46 -8.33
CA ILE A 57 1.45 0.37 -8.61
C ILE A 57 1.50 1.57 -7.67
N ALA A 58 0.37 2.24 -7.41
CA ALA A 58 0.35 3.36 -6.47
C ALA A 58 0.71 2.92 -5.03
N VAL A 59 0.30 1.72 -4.62
CA VAL A 59 0.69 1.12 -3.33
C VAL A 59 2.20 0.84 -3.30
N PHE A 60 2.74 0.24 -4.35
CA PHE A 60 4.18 0.00 -4.48
C PHE A 60 4.99 1.30 -4.40
N LEU A 61 4.59 2.32 -5.19
CA LEU A 61 5.20 3.65 -5.20
C LEU A 61 5.20 4.31 -3.81
N TYR A 62 4.15 4.09 -3.02
CA TYR A 62 4.05 4.62 -1.66
C TYR A 62 5.13 4.08 -0.71
N PHE A 63 5.56 2.81 -0.88
CA PHE A 63 6.55 2.19 0.01
C PHE A 63 7.99 2.42 -0.42
N ILE A 64 8.27 2.54 -1.71
CA ILE A 64 9.64 2.72 -2.19
C ILE A 64 10.17 4.14 -1.98
N ASN A 65 9.31 5.14 -1.78
CA ASN A 65 9.71 6.53 -1.44
C ASN A 65 10.88 7.08 -2.30
N VAL A 66 10.94 6.69 -3.56
CA VAL A 66 11.98 7.09 -4.52
C VAL A 66 11.39 8.05 -5.55
N GLN A 67 12.19 9.02 -5.99
CA GLN A 67 11.92 9.72 -7.24
C GLN A 67 12.23 8.76 -8.39
N ILE A 68 11.19 8.09 -8.91
CA ILE A 68 11.35 7.21 -10.06
C ILE A 68 11.41 8.06 -11.32
N PHE A 69 12.60 8.14 -11.93
CA PHE A 69 12.74 8.52 -13.32
C PHE A 69 12.68 7.25 -14.17
N CYS A 70 11.48 6.90 -14.64
CA CYS A 70 11.31 5.69 -15.44
C CYS A 70 11.37 6.00 -16.94
N ARG A 71 12.45 5.60 -17.61
CA ARG A 71 12.50 5.51 -19.09
C ARG A 71 11.79 4.22 -19.53
N PHE A 72 10.51 4.06 -19.19
CA PHE A 72 9.73 2.96 -19.76
C PHE A 72 9.42 3.29 -21.22
N ASP A 73 10.27 2.81 -22.12
CA ASP A 73 9.98 2.77 -23.55
C ASP A 73 9.26 1.44 -23.83
N LEU A 74 7.93 1.49 -23.81
CA LEU A 74 7.06 0.33 -24.10
C LEU A 74 7.14 0.01 -25.59
N LYS A 75 8.18 -0.70 -26.01
CA LYS A 75 8.11 -1.44 -27.27
C LYS A 75 7.29 -2.70 -27.01
N LYS A 76 6.09 -2.75 -27.60
CA LYS A 76 5.32 -4.00 -27.73
C LYS A 76 6.26 -5.05 -28.29
N THR A 77 6.48 -6.13 -27.55
CA THR A 77 6.91 -7.40 -28.14
C THR A 77 5.75 -7.92 -28.97
N GLU A 78 5.94 -7.90 -30.28
CA GLU A 78 5.09 -8.57 -31.28
C GLU A 78 5.06 -10.09 -31.06
#